data_AF-A0A7C5EYM8-F1
#
_entry.id   AF-A0A7C5EYM8-F1
#
_cell.length_a   1.000
_cell.length_b   1.000
_cell.length_c   1.000
_cell.angle_alpha   90.00
_cell.angle_beta   90.00
_cell.angle_gamma   90.00
#
_symmetry.space_group_name_H-M   'P 1'
#
loop_
_entity.id
_entity.type
_entity.pdbx_description
1 polymer ?
#
loop_
_entity_poly.entity_id
_entity_poly.type
_entity_poly.pdbx_seq_one_letter_code
_entity_poly.pdbx_strand_id
1 'polypeptide(L)'
;GVLSEAAIFIDDTPSPSPMEIRTKARRLAAEYDLDLIIVDYLQLMQAGDRRVENRVQEISYISRSLKSLARELKVPVVALSQLSRAVEARQDKIPQLADLRESGSIEQDADVVMFIYRDEMYNPDTDRAHIADIIVAKHRNGPTARVSLRFEPSLTQFQDLDLQSEEFFVEEDFGPL
;
A
#
# COMPACT_ATOMS: atom_id res chain seq x y z
N GLY A 1 -13.00 -6.71 24.85
CA GLY A 1 -12.43 -5.38 24.49
C GLY A 1 -12.39 -5.29 22.99
N VAL A 2 -12.58 -4.12 22.38
CA VAL A 2 -12.95 -3.98 20.96
C VAL A 2 -12.07 -4.80 19.98
N LEU A 3 -10.75 -4.94 20.25
CA LEU A 3 -9.83 -5.76 19.46
C LEU A 3 -9.91 -7.28 19.72
N SER A 4 -10.24 -7.72 20.94
CA SER A 4 -10.33 -9.16 21.26
C SER A 4 -11.60 -9.81 20.71
N GLU A 5 -12.59 -9.00 20.36
CA GLU A 5 -13.89 -9.43 19.81
C GLU A 5 -13.94 -9.25 18.28
N ALA A 6 -12.92 -8.61 17.69
CA ALA A 6 -12.81 -8.44 16.26
C ALA A 6 -12.38 -9.76 15.60
N ALA A 7 -13.04 -10.14 14.50
CA ALA A 7 -12.71 -11.32 13.71
C ALA A 7 -11.45 -11.08 12.85
N ILE A 8 -10.30 -10.96 13.52
CA ILE A 8 -8.99 -10.76 12.91
C ILE A 8 -8.21 -12.08 12.99
N PHE A 9 -7.86 -12.61 11.83
CA PHE A 9 -7.03 -13.80 11.72
C PHE A 9 -5.61 -13.38 11.33
N ILE A 10 -4.63 -13.77 12.15
CA ILE A 10 -3.21 -13.46 11.93
C ILE A 10 -2.48 -14.75 11.57
N ASP A 11 -1.71 -14.67 10.49
CA ASP A 11 -0.79 -15.72 10.08
C ASP A 11 0.62 -15.14 10.01
N ASP A 12 1.51 -15.64 10.87
CA ASP A 12 2.88 -15.19 11.05
C ASP A 12 3.90 -16.09 10.34
N THR A 13 3.45 -16.92 9.40
CA THR A 13 4.35 -17.79 8.62
C THR A 13 5.38 -16.93 7.89
N PRO A 14 6.69 -17.16 8.08
CA PRO A 14 7.72 -16.37 7.42
C PRO A 14 7.75 -16.66 5.92
N SER A 15 7.90 -15.60 5.12
CA SER A 15 8.13 -15.67 3.67
C SER A 15 7.13 -16.53 2.88
N PRO A 16 5.81 -16.37 3.07
CA PRO A 16 4.83 -17.25 2.45
C PRO A 16 4.79 -17.06 0.93
N SER A 17 4.56 -18.16 0.22
CA SER A 17 4.33 -18.13 -1.21
C SER A 17 2.91 -17.64 -1.55
N PRO A 18 2.68 -17.10 -2.76
CA PRO A 18 1.33 -16.72 -3.19
C PRO A 18 0.32 -17.88 -3.15
N MET A 19 0.78 -19.12 -3.31
CA MET A 19 -0.09 -20.31 -3.26
C MET A 19 -0.53 -20.62 -1.83
N GLU A 20 0.37 -20.47 -0.86
CA GLU A 20 0.04 -20.65 0.55
C GLU A 20 -0.95 -19.60 1.03
N ILE A 21 -0.72 -18.32 0.69
CA ILE A 21 -1.69 -17.24 0.99
C ILE A 21 -3.05 -17.56 0.36
N ARG A 22 -3.08 -17.94 -0.92
CA ARG A 22 -4.33 -18.33 -1.61
C ARG A 22 -5.05 -19.47 -0.91
N THR A 23 -4.33 -20.50 -0.48
CA THR A 23 -4.91 -21.68 0.17
C THR A 23 -5.53 -21.32 1.52
N LYS A 24 -4.81 -20.53 2.33
CA LYS A 24 -5.26 -20.05 3.63
C LYS A 24 -6.46 -19.10 3.50
N ALA A 25 -6.38 -18.14 2.57
CA ALA A 25 -7.47 -17.20 2.30
C ALA A 25 -8.74 -17.90 1.82
N ARG A 26 -8.63 -18.90 0.92
CA ARG A 26 -9.79 -19.70 0.49
C ARG A 26 -10.43 -20.48 1.63
N ARG A 27 -9.61 -21.07 2.51
CA ARG A 27 -10.10 -21.79 3.67
C ARG A 27 -10.86 -20.86 4.61
N LEU A 28 -10.30 -19.69 4.91
CA LEU A 28 -10.96 -18.68 5.73
C LEU A 28 -12.26 -18.18 5.08
N ALA A 29 -12.25 -17.87 3.78
CA ALA A 29 -13.44 -17.42 3.04
C ALA A 29 -14.54 -18.50 2.91
N ALA A 30 -14.22 -19.78 3.12
CA ALA A 30 -15.20 -20.85 3.15
C ALA A 30 -15.84 -21.04 4.54
N GLU A 31 -15.14 -20.64 5.59
CA GLU A 31 -15.57 -20.77 6.98
C GLU A 31 -16.20 -19.47 7.51
N TYR A 32 -15.75 -18.32 7.00
CA TYR A 32 -16.14 -16.97 7.38
C TYR A 32 -16.37 -16.10 6.14
N ASP A 33 -17.15 -15.03 6.28
CA ASP A 33 -17.25 -14.00 5.25
C ASP A 33 -16.01 -13.09 5.36
N LEU A 34 -15.09 -13.23 4.40
CA LEU A 34 -13.79 -12.55 4.47
C LEU A 34 -13.89 -11.16 3.83
N ASP A 35 -13.73 -10.10 4.62
CA ASP A 35 -13.91 -8.73 4.13
C ASP A 35 -12.64 -8.07 3.58
N LEU A 36 -11.47 -8.48 4.05
CA LEU A 36 -10.18 -7.84 3.73
C LEU A 36 -9.02 -8.81 3.89
N ILE A 37 -8.05 -8.71 2.99
CA ILE A 37 -6.76 -9.40 3.11
C ILE A 37 -5.66 -8.33 3.16
N ILE A 38 -4.81 -8.39 4.17
CA ILE A 38 -3.62 -7.53 4.29
C ILE A 38 -2.36 -8.41 4.19
N VAL A 39 -1.40 -7.99 3.36
CA VAL A 39 -0.11 -8.67 3.19
C VAL A 39 1.02 -7.70 3.55
N ASP A 40 1.76 -8.02 4.61
CA ASP A 40 2.92 -7.27 5.11
C ASP A 40 4.21 -8.11 4.99
N TYR A 41 5.11 -7.85 4.05
CA TYR A 41 5.00 -7.03 2.84
C TYR A 41 5.46 -7.85 1.63
N LEU A 42 5.11 -7.43 0.41
CA LEU A 42 5.29 -8.22 -0.82
C LEU A 42 6.71 -8.76 -1.01
N GLN A 43 7.71 -7.95 -0.68
CA GLN A 43 9.10 -8.30 -0.88
C GLN A 43 9.62 -9.36 0.12
N LEU A 44 8.88 -9.76 1.15
CA LEU A 44 9.24 -10.94 1.95
C LEU A 44 8.73 -12.25 1.35
N MET A 45 7.75 -12.20 0.44
CA MET A 45 7.21 -13.38 -0.19
C MET A 45 8.21 -14.01 -1.17
N GLN A 46 8.10 -15.34 -1.31
CA GLN A 46 8.91 -16.14 -2.23
C GLN A 46 8.02 -16.82 -3.27
N ALA A 47 8.50 -16.97 -4.50
CA ALA A 47 7.80 -17.68 -5.57
C ALA A 47 7.68 -19.22 -5.33
N GLY A 48 8.12 -19.73 -4.18
CA GLY A 48 8.21 -21.15 -3.85
C GLY A 48 9.46 -21.83 -4.46
N ASP A 49 9.40 -23.14 -4.71
CA ASP A 49 10.51 -23.93 -5.26
C ASP A 49 10.97 -23.54 -6.69
N ARG A 50 10.26 -22.60 -7.33
CA ARG A 50 10.74 -22.00 -8.57
C ARG A 50 11.96 -21.14 -8.23
N ARG A 51 13.16 -21.61 -8.57
CA ARG A 51 14.34 -20.76 -8.71
C ARG A 51 14.06 -19.73 -9.80
N VAL A 52 13.43 -18.63 -9.42
CA VAL A 52 13.35 -17.44 -10.25
C VAL A 52 14.64 -16.68 -10.00
N GLU A 53 15.59 -16.77 -10.92
CA GLU A 53 16.86 -16.05 -10.82
C GLU A 53 16.67 -14.53 -10.87
N ASN A 54 15.50 -14.07 -11.35
CA ASN A 54 15.18 -12.66 -11.53
C ASN A 54 14.09 -12.18 -10.57
N ARG A 55 14.49 -11.38 -9.58
CA ARG A 55 13.60 -10.78 -8.59
C ARG A 55 12.43 -10.00 -9.20
N VAL A 56 12.63 -9.31 -10.33
CA VAL A 56 11.56 -8.57 -11.03
C VAL A 56 10.46 -9.51 -11.50
N GLN A 57 10.83 -10.69 -12.02
CA GLN A 57 9.85 -11.69 -12.46
C GLN A 57 9.09 -12.31 -11.29
N GLU A 58 9.77 -12.52 -10.16
CA GLU A 58 9.16 -13.01 -8.92
C GLU A 58 8.13 -12.02 -8.38
N ILE A 59 8.48 -10.74 -8.22
CA ILE A 59 7.53 -9.71 -7.79
C ILE A 59 6.35 -9.61 -8.76
N SER A 60 6.62 -9.70 -10.07
CA SER A 60 5.57 -9.72 -11.09
C SER A 60 4.63 -10.92 -10.96
N TYR A 61 5.16 -12.09 -10.59
CA TYR A 61 4.33 -13.27 -10.31
C TYR A 61 3.49 -13.10 -9.05
N ILE A 62 4.07 -12.58 -7.97
CA ILE A 62 3.39 -12.33 -6.70
C ILE A 62 2.24 -11.35 -6.91
N SER A 63 2.51 -10.20 -7.51
CA SER A 63 1.54 -9.15 -7.80
C SER A 63 0.32 -9.68 -8.57
N ARG A 64 0.56 -10.37 -9.71
CA ARG A 64 -0.52 -10.98 -10.50
C ARG A 64 -1.31 -12.04 -9.73
N SER A 65 -0.62 -12.82 -8.89
CA SER A 65 -1.26 -13.88 -8.09
C SER A 65 -2.20 -13.30 -7.04
N LEU A 66 -1.81 -12.21 -6.39
CA LEU A 66 -2.65 -11.47 -5.44
C LEU A 66 -3.81 -10.77 -6.12
N LYS A 67 -3.59 -10.14 -7.29
CA LYS A 67 -4.67 -9.56 -8.08
C LYS A 67 -5.71 -10.61 -8.48
N SER A 68 -5.24 -11.80 -8.87
CA SER A 68 -6.11 -12.93 -9.20
C SER A 68 -6.87 -13.42 -7.98
N LEU A 69 -6.22 -13.51 -6.81
CA LEU A 69 -6.86 -13.87 -5.54
C LEU A 69 -7.97 -12.88 -5.17
N ALA A 70 -7.70 -11.58 -5.25
CA ALA A 70 -8.68 -10.53 -4.97
C ALA A 70 -9.93 -10.68 -5.85
N ARG A 71 -9.74 -10.90 -7.15
CA ARG A 71 -10.86 -11.10 -8.10
C ARG A 71 -11.62 -12.39 -7.86
N GLU A 72 -10.92 -13.45 -7.50
CA GLU A 72 -11.49 -14.76 -7.27
C GLU A 72 -12.37 -14.79 -6.03
N LEU A 73 -11.86 -14.27 -4.90
CA LEU A 73 -12.61 -14.20 -3.65
C LEU A 73 -13.58 -13.01 -3.62
N LYS A 74 -13.43 -12.04 -4.53
CA LYS A 74 -14.13 -10.75 -4.53
C LYS A 74 -13.88 -9.95 -3.24
N VAL A 75 -12.66 -10.06 -2.73
CA VAL A 75 -12.20 -9.43 -1.48
C VAL A 75 -11.07 -8.45 -1.81
N PRO A 76 -11.09 -7.21 -1.29
CA PRO A 76 -9.97 -6.30 -1.39
C PRO A 76 -8.69 -6.90 -0.80
N VAL A 77 -7.59 -6.76 -1.53
CA VAL A 77 -6.25 -7.16 -1.07
C VAL A 77 -5.40 -5.90 -0.94
N VAL A 78 -4.99 -5.58 0.27
CA VAL A 78 -4.02 -4.52 0.57
C VAL A 78 -2.66 -5.16 0.74
N ALA A 79 -1.71 -4.74 -0.09
CA ALA A 79 -0.36 -5.27 -0.06
C ALA A 79 0.62 -4.12 0.21
N LEU A 80 1.42 -4.27 1.27
CA LEU A 80 2.48 -3.33 1.56
C LEU A 80 3.67 -3.59 0.62
N SER A 81 4.26 -2.52 0.13
CA SER A 81 5.42 -2.56 -0.76
C SER A 81 6.47 -1.58 -0.29
N GLN A 82 7.70 -2.03 -0.19
CA GLN A 82 8.83 -1.13 0.03
C GLN A 82 9.17 -0.36 -1.25
N LEU A 83 9.62 0.88 -1.06
CA LEU A 83 10.11 1.75 -2.13
C LEU A 83 11.61 1.54 -2.36
N SER A 84 12.07 1.86 -3.57
CA SER A 84 13.49 2.00 -3.85
C SER A 84 14.10 3.13 -3.02
N ARG A 85 15.31 2.93 -2.51
CA ARG A 85 16.10 3.99 -1.82
C ARG A 85 16.43 5.17 -2.72
N ALA A 86 16.20 5.06 -4.03
CA ALA A 86 16.38 6.16 -4.98
C ALA A 86 15.56 7.41 -4.60
N VAL A 87 14.42 7.24 -3.92
CA VAL A 87 13.60 8.36 -3.41
C VAL A 87 14.38 9.28 -2.46
N GLU A 88 15.28 8.72 -1.65
CA GLU A 88 16.04 9.48 -0.64
C GLU A 88 17.12 10.37 -1.25
N ALA A 89 17.59 10.04 -2.46
CA ALA A 89 18.62 10.78 -3.18
C ALA A 89 18.05 11.98 -3.97
N ARG A 90 16.73 12.04 -4.15
CA ARG A 90 16.07 13.16 -4.83
C ARG A 90 15.99 14.37 -3.90
N GLN A 91 15.96 15.57 -4.48
CA GLN A 91 15.69 16.79 -3.73
C GLN A 91 14.28 16.76 -3.17
N ASP A 92 13.30 16.45 -4.01
CA ASP A 92 11.94 16.14 -3.59
C ASP A 92 11.84 14.66 -3.23
N LYS A 93 11.55 14.39 -1.97
CA LYS A 93 11.46 13.05 -1.38
C LYS A 93 10.03 12.51 -1.36
N ILE A 94 9.09 13.20 -2.02
CA ILE A 94 7.72 12.72 -2.22
C ILE A 94 7.76 11.46 -3.12
N PRO A 95 7.25 10.30 -2.64
CA PRO A 95 7.22 9.08 -3.44
C PRO A 95 6.39 9.22 -4.72
N GLN A 96 6.86 8.59 -5.78
CA GLN A 96 6.19 8.50 -7.08
C GLN A 96 6.14 7.05 -7.58
N LEU A 97 5.32 6.78 -8.59
CA LEU A 97 5.17 5.42 -9.16
C LEU A 97 6.50 4.80 -9.60
N ALA A 98 7.41 5.61 -10.15
CA ALA A 98 8.75 5.17 -10.55
C ALA A 98 9.61 4.66 -9.37
N ASP A 99 9.28 5.02 -8.12
CA ASP A 99 10.00 4.54 -6.93
C ASP A 99 9.65 3.08 -6.58
N LEU A 100 8.60 2.50 -7.21
CA LEU A 100 8.35 1.06 -7.23
C LEU A 100 9.33 0.30 -8.16
N ARG A 101 10.44 0.94 -8.60
CA ARG A 101 11.46 0.36 -9.48
C ARG A 101 11.85 -1.06 -9.04
N GLU A 102 11.99 -1.96 -10.01
CA GLU A 102 12.02 -3.45 -9.89
C GLU A 102 10.64 -4.11 -9.82
N SER A 103 9.57 -3.32 -9.72
CA SER A 103 8.20 -3.78 -9.56
C SER A 103 7.21 -3.04 -10.46
N GLY A 104 7.57 -2.71 -11.71
CA GLY A 104 6.65 -2.07 -12.66
C GLY A 104 5.36 -2.87 -12.91
N SER A 105 5.40 -4.18 -12.65
CA SER A 105 4.22 -5.04 -12.60
C SER A 105 3.25 -4.71 -11.46
N ILE A 106 3.73 -4.29 -10.28
CA ILE A 106 2.87 -3.82 -9.19
C ILE A 106 2.08 -2.61 -9.66
N GLU A 107 2.76 -1.62 -10.25
CA GLU A 107 2.09 -0.45 -10.81
C GLU A 107 1.04 -0.87 -11.83
N GLN A 108 1.35 -1.78 -12.75
CA GLN A 108 0.39 -2.23 -13.76
C GLN A 108 -0.79 -3.01 -13.17
N ASP A 109 -0.55 -3.97 -12.27
CA ASP A 109 -1.57 -4.88 -11.76
C ASP A 109 -2.50 -4.23 -10.73
N ALA A 110 -1.98 -3.29 -9.92
CA ALA A 110 -2.73 -2.63 -8.86
C ALA A 110 -3.92 -1.82 -9.41
N ASP A 111 -5.03 -1.82 -8.68
CA ASP A 111 -6.16 -0.93 -8.95
C ASP A 111 -5.94 0.46 -8.36
N VAL A 112 -5.33 0.49 -7.16
CA VAL A 112 -4.99 1.71 -6.43
C VAL A 112 -3.55 1.61 -5.96
N VAL A 113 -2.78 2.69 -6.08
CA VAL A 113 -1.46 2.82 -5.45
C VAL A 113 -1.50 4.04 -4.54
N MET A 114 -1.20 3.81 -3.27
CA MET A 114 -1.12 4.85 -2.25
C MET A 114 0.30 4.91 -1.67
N PHE A 115 0.83 6.11 -1.53
CA PHE A 115 2.07 6.36 -0.80
C PHE A 115 1.78 7.08 0.50
N ILE A 116 2.65 6.87 1.49
CA ILE A 116 2.65 7.60 2.75
C ILE A 116 3.88 8.50 2.74
N TYR A 117 3.68 9.80 2.93
CA TYR A 117 4.76 10.78 3.04
C TYR A 117 4.62 11.58 4.32
N ARG A 118 5.73 11.77 5.03
CA ARG A 118 5.81 12.57 6.26
C ARG A 118 6.98 13.53 6.13
N ASP A 119 6.69 14.82 5.99
CA ASP A 119 7.72 15.84 5.76
C ASP A 119 8.71 15.93 6.93
N GLU A 120 8.21 15.80 8.16
CA GLU A 120 9.00 15.81 9.40
C GLU A 120 10.11 14.74 9.45
N MET A 121 10.01 13.67 8.66
CA MET A 121 11.04 12.64 8.57
C MET A 121 12.30 13.11 7.83
N TYR A 122 12.17 14.17 7.03
CA TYR A 122 13.23 14.71 6.20
C TYR A 122 13.60 16.15 6.56
N ASN A 123 12.64 16.91 7.10
CA ASN A 123 12.74 18.31 7.47
C ASN A 123 12.34 18.48 8.94
N PRO A 124 13.28 18.43 9.90
CA PRO A 124 12.96 18.47 11.34
C PRO A 124 12.25 19.76 11.80
N ASP A 125 12.48 20.87 11.09
CA ASP A 125 11.92 22.20 11.42
C ASP A 125 10.65 22.51 10.61
N THR A 126 10.00 21.49 10.05
CA THR A 126 8.77 21.65 9.24
C THR A 126 7.61 22.23 10.06
N ASP A 127 6.77 23.04 9.41
CA ASP A 127 5.47 23.48 9.93
C ASP A 127 4.40 22.39 9.85
N ARG A 128 4.69 21.27 9.17
CA ARG A 128 3.81 20.10 8.99
C ARG A 128 4.13 18.96 9.97
N ALA A 129 4.57 19.29 11.19
CA ALA A 129 4.83 18.30 12.23
C ALA A 129 3.58 17.46 12.52
N HIS A 130 3.75 16.15 12.74
CA HIS A 130 2.68 15.18 12.96
C HIS A 130 1.67 15.06 11.81
N ILE A 131 2.02 15.48 10.58
CA ILE A 131 1.18 15.30 9.40
C ILE A 131 1.74 14.17 8.53
N ALA A 132 0.85 13.27 8.12
CA ALA A 132 1.13 12.26 7.11
C ALA A 132 0.21 12.44 5.91
N ASP A 133 0.80 12.59 4.73
CA ASP A 133 0.08 12.63 3.47
C ASP A 133 -0.10 11.23 2.91
N ILE A 134 -1.36 10.86 2.68
CA ILE A 134 -1.75 9.70 1.88
C ILE A 134 -1.91 10.16 0.43
N ILE A 135 -1.01 9.73 -0.43
CA ILE A 135 -0.95 10.15 -1.83
C ILE A 135 -1.50 9.01 -2.68
N VAL A 136 -2.72 9.16 -3.19
CA VAL A 136 -3.32 8.25 -4.17
C VAL A 136 -2.70 8.55 -5.54
N ALA A 137 -1.57 7.92 -5.83
CA ALA A 137 -0.79 8.14 -7.04
C ALA A 137 -1.37 7.41 -8.27
N LYS A 138 -2.19 6.38 -8.05
CA LYS A 138 -2.93 5.69 -9.11
C LYS A 138 -4.30 5.28 -8.60
N HIS A 139 -5.32 5.46 -9.42
CA HIS A 139 -6.65 4.92 -9.19
C HIS A 139 -7.31 4.56 -10.52
N ARG A 140 -7.61 3.26 -10.74
CA ARG A 140 -8.19 2.79 -12.01
C ARG A 140 -9.63 3.26 -12.24
N ASN A 141 -10.37 3.54 -11.17
CA ASN A 141 -11.82 3.79 -11.21
C ASN A 141 -12.22 5.12 -10.56
N GLY A 142 -11.31 6.08 -10.45
CA GLY A 142 -11.61 7.39 -9.87
C GLY A 142 -10.39 8.30 -9.82
N PRO A 143 -10.48 9.43 -9.11
CA PRO A 143 -9.43 10.43 -9.09
C PRO A 143 -8.21 9.98 -8.28
N THR A 144 -7.05 10.53 -8.64
CA THR A 144 -5.89 10.64 -7.77
C THR A 144 -6.11 11.81 -6.82
N ALA A 145 -5.51 11.75 -5.63
CA ALA A 145 -5.67 12.79 -4.62
C ALA A 145 -4.52 12.71 -3.61
N ARG A 146 -4.33 13.80 -2.86
CA ARG A 146 -3.53 13.81 -1.63
C ARG A 146 -4.47 14.12 -0.48
N VAL A 147 -4.43 13.27 0.55
CA VAL A 147 -5.23 13.44 1.77
C VAL A 147 -4.28 13.52 2.95
N SER A 148 -4.37 14.59 3.73
CA SER A 148 -3.53 14.76 4.92
C SER A 148 -4.24 14.19 6.15
N LEU A 149 -3.52 13.41 6.93
CA LEU A 149 -3.94 12.85 8.21
C LEU A 149 -3.02 13.34 9.32
N ARG A 150 -3.51 13.35 10.55
CA ARG A 150 -2.65 13.49 11.72
C ARG A 150 -2.00 12.14 12.02
N PHE A 151 -0.70 12.12 12.25
CA PHE A 151 0.05 10.96 12.68
C PHE A 151 0.62 11.18 14.07
N GLU A 152 0.26 10.32 15.02
CA GLU A 152 0.78 10.32 16.38
C GLU A 152 1.90 9.26 16.50
N PRO A 153 3.19 9.67 16.50
CA PRO A 153 4.30 8.73 16.45
C PRO A 153 4.38 7.84 17.69
N SER A 154 3.97 8.36 18.86
CA SER A 154 4.03 7.62 20.13
C SER A 154 3.07 6.43 20.17
N LEU A 155 2.01 6.47 19.36
CA LEU A 155 0.97 5.45 19.27
C LEU A 155 0.97 4.71 17.93
N THR A 156 1.83 5.10 16.99
CA THR A 156 1.81 4.62 15.59
C THR A 156 0.42 4.72 14.95
N GLN A 157 -0.28 5.82 15.23
CA GLN A 157 -1.71 5.97 14.91
C GLN A 157 -1.91 7.08 13.88
N PHE A 158 -2.76 6.80 12.89
CA PHE A 158 -3.32 7.80 11.99
C PHE A 158 -4.69 8.23 12.51
N GLN A 159 -4.97 9.53 12.47
CA GLN A 159 -6.22 10.14 12.89
C GLN A 159 -6.72 11.09 11.80
N ASP A 160 -8.04 11.23 11.72
CA ASP A 160 -8.65 12.23 10.85
C ASP A 160 -8.11 13.61 11.23
N LEU A 161 -7.68 14.36 10.23
CA LEU A 161 -7.29 15.75 10.41
C LEU A 161 -8.58 16.57 10.38
N ASP A 162 -9.06 16.97 11.54
CA ASP A 162 -10.26 17.80 11.67
C ASP A 162 -9.94 19.19 11.13
N LEU A 163 -10.11 19.39 9.82
CA LEU A 163 -9.92 20.67 9.16
C LEU A 163 -11.09 21.58 9.53
N GLN A 164 -10.97 22.33 10.63
CA GLN A 164 -11.78 23.53 10.79
C GLN A 164 -11.34 24.55 9.73
N SER A 165 -11.99 24.46 8.55
CA SER A 165 -12.12 25.49 7.51
C SER A 165 -10.90 26.37 7.24
N GLU A 166 -10.16 26.07 6.18
CA GLU A 166 -9.57 27.08 5.29
C GLU A 166 -9.35 26.46 3.90
N GLU A 167 -10.13 26.97 2.93
CA GLU A 167 -10.02 26.90 1.46
C GLU A 167 -9.30 25.70 0.81
N PHE A 168 -10.08 24.75 0.30
CA PHE A 168 -9.64 23.84 -0.76
C PHE A 168 -9.39 24.65 -2.05
N PHE A 169 -8.12 24.95 -2.35
CA PHE A 169 -7.70 25.23 -3.72
C PHE A 169 -7.58 23.89 -4.46
N VAL A 170 -8.58 23.58 -5.27
CA VAL A 170 -8.40 22.60 -6.36
C VAL A 170 -7.66 23.34 -7.47
N GLU A 171 -6.35 23.14 -7.59
CA GLU A 171 -5.64 23.50 -8.82
C GLU A 171 -6.05 22.51 -9.91
N GLU A 172 -7.09 22.85 -10.67
CA GLU A 172 -7.34 22.25 -11.98
C GLU A 172 -6.38 22.87 -13.00
N ASP A 173 -5.18 22.30 -13.13
CA ASP A 173 -4.27 22.64 -14.23
C ASP A 173 -4.73 21.93 -15.52
N PHE A 174 -5.70 22.54 -16.22
CA PHE A 174 -5.95 22.22 -17.61
C PHE A 174 -4.98 23.03 -18.48
N GLY A 175 -3.87 22.41 -18.86
CA GLY A 175 -2.97 22.94 -19.87
C GLY A 175 -3.69 23.26 -21.20
N PRO A 176 -3.16 24.20 -22.01
CA PRO A 176 -3.87 24.71 -23.18
C PRO A 176 -3.98 23.65 -24.30
N LEU A 177 -5.15 23.63 -24.95
CA LEU A 177 -5.46 22.83 -26.15
C LEU A 177 -4.58 23.19 -27.35
#